data_AF-A0A084H2P3-F1
#
_entry.id   AF-A0A084H2P3-F1
#
_cell.length_a   1.000
_cell.length_b   1.000
_cell.length_c   1.000
_cell.angle_alpha   90.00
_cell.angle_beta   90.00
_cell.angle_gamma   90.00
#
_symmetry.space_group_name_H-M   'P 1'
#
loop_
_entity.id
_entity.type
_entity.pdbx_description
1 polymer ?
#
loop_
_entity_poly.entity_id
_entity_poly.type
_entity_poly.pdbx_seq_one_letter_code
_entity_poly.pdbx_strand_id
1 'polypeptide(L)'
;MKHIRPIAYRTRDERHQIYFLNTLEPKNEQLYIAEFKSGILLLLCAYEHRYDRFSDVTSMFTEDYLFELSHFLTNFLPSRMARRSG
;
A
#
# COMPACT_ATOMS: atom_id res chain seq x y z
N MET A 1 1.88 12.85 1.36
CA MET A 1 1.46 11.72 0.49
C MET A 1 0.52 12.07 -0.69
N LYS A 2 0.61 13.25 -1.32
CA LYS A 2 -0.29 13.65 -2.44
C LYS A 2 -0.14 12.82 -3.74
N HIS A 3 0.80 11.88 -3.75
CA HIS A 3 1.24 11.13 -4.94
C HIS A 3 0.97 9.62 -4.82
N ILE A 4 0.35 9.19 -3.73
CA ILE A 4 -0.05 7.79 -3.55
C ILE A 4 -1.52 7.66 -3.95
N ARG A 5 -1.78 6.81 -4.94
CA ARG A 5 -3.13 6.57 -5.46
C ARG A 5 -3.49 5.09 -5.25
N PRO A 6 -4.28 4.75 -4.22
CA PRO A 6 -4.84 3.40 -4.08
C PRO A 6 -5.71 3.06 -5.30
N ILE A 7 -5.55 1.86 -5.84
CA ILE A 7 -6.24 1.41 -7.06
C ILE A 7 -7.05 0.13 -6.85
N ALA A 8 -6.65 -0.73 -5.91
CA ALA A 8 -7.37 -1.95 -5.61
C ALA A 8 -7.15 -2.39 -4.18
N TYR A 9 -8.10 -3.17 -3.69
CA TYR A 9 -8.10 -3.73 -2.35
C TYR A 9 -8.44 -5.21 -2.41
N ARG A 10 -7.73 -6.01 -1.63
CA ARG A 10 -7.97 -7.45 -1.48
C ARG A 10 -7.83 -7.86 -0.02
N THR A 11 -8.70 -8.75 0.44
CA THR A 11 -8.56 -9.40 1.75
C THR A 11 -8.35 -10.88 1.57
N ARG A 12 -7.44 -11.47 2.35
CA ARG A 12 -7.22 -12.91 2.42
C ARG A 12 -6.70 -13.28 3.80
N ASP A 13 -7.35 -14.22 4.49
CA ASP A 13 -6.85 -14.82 5.74
C ASP A 13 -6.37 -13.77 6.77
N GLU A 14 -7.24 -12.79 7.09
CA GLU A 14 -6.98 -11.64 7.99
C GLU A 14 -5.96 -10.60 7.48
N ARG A 15 -5.34 -10.84 6.33
CA ARG A 15 -4.44 -9.90 5.68
C ARG A 15 -5.21 -9.01 4.74
N HIS A 16 -4.89 -7.73 4.78
CA HIS A 16 -5.44 -6.72 3.91
C HIS A 16 -4.36 -6.21 2.99
N GLN A 17 -4.59 -6.33 1.69
CA GLN A 17 -3.66 -5.91 0.66
C GLN A 17 -4.24 -4.69 -0.05
N ILE A 18 -3.48 -3.60 -0.05
CA ILE A 18 -3.80 -2.38 -0.78
C ILE A 18 -2.81 -2.23 -1.92
N TYR A 19 -3.30 -2.25 -3.14
CA TYR A 19 -2.53 -1.96 -4.34
C TYR A 19 -2.62 -0.46 -4.60
N PHE A 20 -1.47 0.18 -4.85
CA PHE A 20 -1.42 1.62 -5.09
C PHE A 20 -0.31 1.99 -6.07
N LEU A 21 -0.47 3.14 -6.70
CA LEU A 21 0.50 3.74 -7.60
C LEU A 21 1.21 4.90 -6.90
N ASN A 22 2.53 4.97 -7.02
CA ASN A 22 3.31 6.14 -6.63
C ASN A 22 3.58 7.01 -7.87
N THR A 23 3.02 8.22 -7.89
CA THR A 23 3.05 9.13 -9.04
C THR A 23 4.20 10.14 -9.01
N LEU A 24 5.11 10.08 -8.02
CA LEU A 24 6.34 10.89 -8.00
C LEU A 24 7.44 10.33 -8.90
N GLU A 25 7.41 9.02 -9.17
CA GLU A 25 8.41 8.35 -9.99
C GLU A 25 8.26 8.83 -11.44
N PRO A 26 9.29 9.49 -12.03
CA PRO A 26 9.20 10.15 -13.34
C PRO A 26 9.01 9.19 -14.53
N LYS A 27 8.88 7.88 -14.28
CA LYS A 27 8.58 6.86 -15.30
C LYS A 27 7.52 5.89 -14.78
N ASN A 28 6.36 5.90 -15.43
CA ASN A 28 5.36 4.82 -15.48
C ASN A 28 4.49 4.53 -14.25
N GLU A 29 4.41 5.40 -13.24
CA GLU A 29 3.59 5.15 -12.03
C GLU A 29 3.96 3.79 -11.38
N GLN A 30 4.96 3.77 -10.49
CA GLN A 30 5.39 2.50 -9.88
C GLN A 30 4.24 1.87 -9.08
N LEU A 31 3.90 0.61 -9.42
CA LEU A 31 2.90 -0.19 -8.73
C LEU A 31 3.49 -0.81 -7.47
N TYR A 32 2.78 -0.64 -6.36
CA TYR A 32 3.09 -1.21 -5.06
C TYR A 32 1.91 -2.01 -4.51
N ILE A 33 2.23 -2.91 -3.59
CA ILE A 33 1.28 -3.57 -2.71
C ILE A 33 1.74 -3.39 -1.26
N ALA A 34 0.86 -2.86 -0.43
CA ALA A 34 1.04 -2.82 1.02
C ALA A 34 0.17 -3.90 1.67
N GLU A 35 0.79 -4.79 2.43
CA GLU A 35 0.10 -5.82 3.19
C GLU A 35 0.00 -5.43 4.66
N PHE A 36 -1.22 -5.46 5.19
CA PHE A 36 -1.54 -5.15 6.58
C PHE A 36 -2.10 -6.38 7.28
N LYS A 37 -1.81 -6.50 8.57
CA LYS A 37 -2.51 -7.40 9.50
C LYS A 37 -2.85 -6.63 10.76
N SER A 38 -4.13 -6.67 11.17
CA SER A 38 -4.62 -5.94 12.35
C SER A 38 -4.27 -4.44 12.34
N GLY A 39 -4.26 -3.82 11.16
CA GLY A 39 -3.93 -2.40 10.98
C GLY A 39 -2.43 -2.06 10.99
N ILE A 40 -1.55 -3.06 11.16
CA ILE A 40 -0.10 -2.89 11.12
C ILE A 40 0.41 -3.23 9.71
N LEU A 41 1.21 -2.35 9.12
CA LEU A 41 1.89 -2.61 7.85
C LEU A 41 2.96 -3.71 8.09
N LEU A 42 2.81 -4.85 7.42
CA LEU A 42 3.75 -5.97 7.49
C LEU A 42 4.79 -5.91 6.38
N LEU A 43 4.35 -5.54 5.18
CA LEU A 43 5.16 -5.64 3.97
C LEU A 43 4.77 -4.55 2.98
N LEU A 44 5.78 -3.97 2.37
CA LEU A 44 5.65 -3.13 1.20
C LEU A 44 6.43 -3.77 0.04
N CYS A 45 5.74 -4.14 -1.03
CA CYS A 45 6.39 -4.65 -2.22
C CYS A 45 6.18 -3.72 -3.42
N ALA A 46 7.20 -3.64 -4.28
CA ALA A 46 7.12 -2.99 -5.58
C ALA A 46 7.01 -4.05 -6.68
N TYR A 47 6.23 -3.76 -7.71
CA TYR A 47 6.14 -4.62 -8.89
C TYR A 47 7.37 -4.42 -9.80
N GLU A 48 8.10 -5.50 -10.05
CA GLU A 48 9.25 -5.54 -10.94
C GLU A 48 8.84 -6.07 -12.32
N HIS A 49 8.64 -5.18 -13.28
CA HIS A 49 8.23 -5.55 -14.65
C HIS A 49 9.20 -6.55 -15.31
N ARG A 50 10.51 -6.48 -15.03
CA ARG A 50 11.50 -7.39 -15.63
C ARG A 50 11.26 -8.85 -15.26
N TYR A 51 10.70 -9.11 -14.08
CA TYR A 51 10.53 -10.44 -13.51
C TYR A 51 9.06 -10.82 -13.30
N ASP A 52 8.13 -9.95 -13.71
CA ASP A 52 6.68 -10.11 -13.54
C ASP A 52 6.29 -10.56 -12.12
N ARG A 53 6.83 -9.87 -11.11
CA ARG A 53 6.62 -10.24 -9.70
C ARG A 53 6.66 -9.04 -8.78
N PHE A 54 6.14 -9.22 -7.57
CA PHE A 54 6.34 -8.28 -6.47
C PHE A 54 7.58 -8.68 -5.66
N SER A 55 8.44 -7.70 -5.40
CA SER A 55 9.60 -7.85 -4.52
C SER A 55 9.46 -6.96 -3.29
N ASP A 56 9.89 -7.47 -2.13
CA ASP A 56 9.92 -6.72 -0.89
C ASP A 56 10.90 -5.55 -0.98
N VAL A 57 10.40 -4.36 -0.71
CA VAL A 57 11.16 -3.10 -0.68
C VAL A 57 10.98 -2.37 0.65
N THR A 58 10.42 -3.03 1.67
CA THR A 58 10.08 -2.43 2.97
C THR A 58 11.31 -1.76 3.60
N SER A 59 12.45 -2.44 3.58
CA SER A 59 13.72 -1.96 4.14
C SER A 59 14.39 -0.83 3.35
N MET A 60 13.89 -0.49 2.16
CA MET A 60 14.41 0.63 1.34
C MET A 60 13.84 1.98 1.78
N PHE A 61 12.84 2.00 2.66
CA PHE A 61 12.19 3.22 3.13
C PHE A 61 12.45 3.44 4.63
N THR A 62 12.40 4.71 5.05
CA THR A 62 12.52 5.07 6.46
C THR A 62 11.28 4.67 7.24
N GLU A 63 11.44 4.45 8.56
CA GLU A 63 10.32 4.18 9.45
C GLU A 63 9.27 5.29 9.41
N ASP A 64 9.69 6.56 9.37
CA ASP A 64 8.79 7.71 9.26
C ASP A 64 7.94 7.64 7.98
N TYR A 65 8.56 7.32 6.84
CA TYR A 65 7.83 7.18 5.58
C TYR A 65 6.84 6.02 5.65
N LEU A 66 7.25 4.86 6.17
CA LEU A 66 6.38 3.69 6.31
C LEU A 66 5.22 3.96 7.29
N PHE A 67 5.46 4.74 8.35
CA PHE A 67 4.45 5.17 9.30
C PHE A 67 3.42 6.10 8.64
N GLU A 68 3.87 7.13 7.92
CA GLU A 68 2.99 8.01 7.15
C GLU A 68 2.18 7.22 6.12
N LEU A 69 2.85 6.34 5.37
CA LEU A 69 2.23 5.46 4.36
C LEU A 69 1.15 4.59 4.97
N SER A 70 1.45 3.92 6.09
CA SER A 70 0.51 3.11 6.85
C SER A 70 -0.69 3.93 7.30
N HIS A 71 -0.46 5.10 7.91
CA HIS A 71 -1.52 5.96 8.40
C HIS A 71 -2.46 6.45 7.28
N PHE A 72 -1.91 6.77 6.11
CA PHE A 72 -2.72 7.15 4.95
C PHE A 72 -3.52 5.98 4.39
N LEU A 73 -2.86 4.84 4.14
CA LEU A 73 -3.48 3.67 3.49
C LEU A 73 -4.52 3.00 4.38
N THR A 74 -4.35 3.01 5.71
CA THR A 74 -5.35 2.45 6.64
C THR A 74 -6.70 3.16 6.59
N ASN A 75 -6.78 4.39 6.07
CA ASN A 75 -8.06 5.07 5.81
C ASN A 75 -8.89 4.41 4.69
N PHE A 76 -8.27 3.55 3.88
CA PHE A 76 -8.91 2.80 2.80
C PHE A 76 -9.27 1.37 3.22
N LEU A 77 -9.01 0.97 4.46
CA LEU A 77 -9.45 -0.32 4.97
C LEU A 77 -10.98 -0.31 5.23
N PRO A 78 -11.70 -1.42 4.95
CA PRO A 78 -13.16 -1.52 5.04
C PRO A 78 -13.72 -1.12 6.40
N SER A 79 -12.98 -1.40 7.48
CA SER A 79 -13.34 -1.07 8.87
C SER A 79 -13.55 0.44 9.08
N ARG A 80 -12.93 1.29 8.25
CA ARG A 80 -13.11 2.76 8.25
C ARG A 80 -14.01 3.26 7.11
N MET A 81 -14.15 2.53 6.02
CA MET A 81 -15.09 2.88 4.94
C MET A 81 -16.56 2.73 5.36
N ALA A 82 -16.88 1.78 6.24
CA ALA A 82 -18.24 1.59 6.77
C ALA A 82 -18.77 2.78 7.60
N ARG A 83 -17.90 3.70 8.04
CA ARG A 83 -18.27 4.90 8.82
C ARG A 83 -18.56 6.15 7.97
N ARG A 84 -18.39 6.08 6.65
CA ARG A 84 -18.62 7.24 5.74
C ARG A 84 -19.97 7.21 5.02
N SER A 85 -20.83 6.24 5.35
CA SER A 85 -22.14 6.05 4.72
C SER A 85 -23.33 6.28 5.67
N GLY A 86 -23.13 7.00 6.77
CA GLY A 86 -24.16 7.35 7.75
C GLY A 86 -24.42 8.84 7.80
#